data_AF-A0A7R9US62-F1
#
_entry.id   AF-A0A7R9US62-F1
#
_cell.length_a   1.000
_cell.length_b   1.000
_cell.length_c   1.000
_cell.angle_alpha   90.00
_cell.angle_beta   90.00
_cell.angle_gamma   90.00
#
_symmetry.space_group_name_H-M   'P 1'
#
loop_
_entity.id
_entity.type
_entity.pdbx_description
1 polymer ?
#
loop_
_entity_poly.entity_id
_entity_poly.type
_entity_poly.pdbx_seq_one_letter_code
_entity_poly.pdbx_strand_id
1 'polypeptide(L)'
;PFVRQVAPSIVGAAWRTVWMPIDTVKTSLQVEGKSALQTLRGRVEENGPGTLWEGSLAAAATSFAGSYPWWLTYHFLDSALPALDPAADGARLLSLVRLASIGFCAVAVSDTVSNSLRVIKTTKQTSAEPISYVEAVRRVVATDGLQGVFLRGLGSKLIANGLQGAMFSIAWKYFEGVLVGGAGTDRAEKK
;
A
#
# COMPACT_ATOMS: atom_id res chain seq x y z
N PRO A 1 0.19 22.33 -7.40
CA PRO A 1 -0.57 21.53 -6.39
C PRO A 1 -1.17 20.24 -6.97
N PHE A 2 -2.04 20.33 -8.00
CA PHE A 2 -2.73 19.18 -8.60
C PHE A 2 -1.77 18.16 -9.26
N VAL A 3 -0.82 18.63 -10.06
CA VAL A 3 0.17 17.77 -10.75
C VAL A 3 1.03 16.96 -9.76
N ARG A 4 1.43 17.54 -8.63
CA ARG A 4 2.26 16.86 -7.61
C ARG A 4 1.54 15.72 -6.88
N GLN A 5 0.21 15.72 -6.85
CA GLN A 5 -0.60 14.72 -6.12
C GLN A 5 -1.19 13.67 -7.07
N VAL A 6 -1.62 14.11 -8.25
CA VAL A 6 -2.34 13.29 -9.21
C VAL A 6 -1.37 12.51 -10.10
N ALA A 7 -0.27 13.11 -10.54
CA ALA A 7 0.68 12.43 -11.43
C ALA A 7 1.31 11.18 -10.78
N PRO A 8 1.81 11.22 -9.53
CA PRO A 8 2.32 10.01 -8.87
C PRO A 8 1.24 8.93 -8.69
N SER A 9 0.00 9.34 -8.42
CA SER A 9 -1.13 8.42 -8.25
C SER A 9 -1.51 7.72 -9.56
N ILE A 10 -1.50 8.43 -10.69
CA ILE A 10 -1.72 7.87 -12.02
C ILE A 10 -0.58 6.94 -12.42
N VAL A 11 0.68 7.35 -12.23
CA VAL A 11 1.85 6.52 -12.53
C VAL A 11 1.83 5.24 -11.68
N GLY A 12 1.51 5.34 -10.40
CA GLY A 12 1.36 4.17 -9.52
C GLY A 12 0.23 3.23 -9.96
N ALA A 13 -0.90 3.77 -10.43
CA ALA A 13 -2.00 2.97 -10.96
C ALA A 13 -1.63 2.28 -12.29
N ALA A 14 -0.95 2.97 -13.18
CA ALA A 14 -0.45 2.42 -14.44
C ALA A 14 0.58 1.31 -14.18
N TRP A 15 1.52 1.53 -13.25
CA TRP A 15 2.51 0.54 -12.84
C TRP A 15 1.85 -0.75 -12.33
N ARG A 16 0.83 -0.64 -11.47
CA ARG A 16 0.08 -1.82 -11.02
C ARG A 16 -0.68 -2.53 -12.13
N THR A 17 -1.14 -1.80 -13.13
CA THR A 17 -1.84 -2.40 -14.29
C THR A 17 -0.89 -3.24 -15.14
N VAL A 18 0.38 -2.82 -15.26
CA VAL A 18 1.43 -3.60 -15.94
C VAL A 18 1.73 -4.90 -15.20
N TRP A 19 1.85 -4.86 -13.87
CA TRP A 19 2.19 -6.03 -13.05
C TRP A 19 1.00 -6.92 -12.67
N MET A 20 -0.20 -6.52 -13.08
CA MET A 20 -1.44 -7.22 -12.74
C MET A 20 -1.45 -8.71 -13.07
N PRO A 21 -0.93 -9.18 -14.21
CA PRO A 21 -0.95 -10.61 -14.52
C PRO A 21 -0.26 -11.45 -13.44
N ILE A 22 0.84 -10.93 -12.87
CA ILE A 22 1.58 -11.62 -11.81
C ILE A 22 0.79 -11.59 -10.50
N ASP A 23 0.18 -10.47 -10.16
CA ASP A 23 -0.69 -10.35 -8.99
C ASP A 23 -1.91 -11.28 -9.09
N THR A 24 -2.49 -11.42 -10.29
CA THR A 24 -3.60 -12.34 -10.57
C THR A 24 -3.15 -13.80 -10.36
N VAL A 25 -2.01 -14.20 -10.91
CA VAL A 25 -1.45 -15.56 -10.70
C VAL A 25 -1.20 -15.81 -9.20
N LYS A 26 -0.55 -14.87 -8.51
CA LYS A 26 -0.27 -14.97 -7.07
C LYS A 26 -1.55 -15.11 -6.24
N THR A 27 -2.55 -14.28 -6.52
CA THR A 27 -3.81 -14.27 -5.77
C THR A 27 -4.57 -15.57 -5.99
N SER A 28 -4.63 -16.06 -7.23
CA SER A 28 -5.27 -17.35 -7.54
C SER A 28 -4.56 -18.51 -6.83
N LEU A 29 -3.22 -18.52 -6.80
CA LEU A 29 -2.45 -19.51 -6.04
C LEU A 29 -2.72 -19.45 -4.53
N GLN A 30 -2.89 -18.26 -3.97
CA GLN A 30 -3.14 -18.07 -2.54
C GLN A 30 -4.54 -18.56 -2.12
N VAL A 31 -5.53 -18.48 -3.03
CA VAL A 31 -6.92 -18.85 -2.74
C VAL A 31 -7.22 -20.30 -3.12
N GLU A 32 -6.86 -20.72 -4.34
CA GLU A 32 -7.20 -22.03 -4.90
C GLU A 32 -6.08 -23.07 -4.74
N GLY A 33 -4.88 -22.66 -4.31
CA GLY A 33 -3.76 -23.57 -4.07
C GLY A 33 -3.21 -24.21 -5.36
N LYS A 34 -2.95 -25.52 -5.33
CA LYS A 34 -2.23 -26.22 -6.42
C LYS A 34 -3.03 -26.31 -7.73
N SER A 35 -4.36 -26.29 -7.68
CA SER A 35 -5.22 -26.33 -8.88
C SER A 35 -5.33 -24.97 -9.59
N ALA A 36 -4.93 -23.88 -8.93
CA ALA A 36 -5.07 -22.52 -9.46
C ALA A 36 -4.46 -22.35 -10.86
N LEU A 37 -3.29 -22.95 -11.13
CA LEU A 37 -2.62 -22.81 -12.41
C LEU A 37 -3.35 -23.51 -13.56
N GLN A 38 -4.00 -24.65 -13.28
CA GLN A 38 -4.82 -25.33 -14.29
C GLN A 38 -6.11 -24.55 -14.58
N THR A 39 -6.78 -24.05 -13.54
CA THR A 39 -7.97 -23.19 -13.69
C THR A 39 -7.64 -21.91 -14.46
N LEU A 40 -6.53 -21.24 -14.11
CA LEU A 40 -6.11 -19.99 -14.76
C LEU A 40 -5.75 -20.23 -16.23
N ARG A 41 -5.06 -21.34 -16.51
CA ARG A 41 -4.69 -21.74 -17.86
C ARG A 41 -5.93 -22.01 -18.72
N GLY A 42 -6.90 -22.76 -18.20
CA GLY A 42 -8.18 -22.99 -18.90
C GLY A 42 -8.91 -21.69 -19.23
N ARG A 43 -8.97 -20.74 -18.27
CA ARG A 43 -9.59 -19.43 -18.52
C ARG A 43 -8.87 -18.60 -19.58
N VAL A 44 -7.54 -18.65 -19.62
CA VAL A 44 -6.73 -17.96 -20.63
C VAL A 44 -6.88 -18.61 -22.00
N GLU A 45 -7.01 -19.94 -22.07
CA GLU A 45 -7.26 -20.67 -23.32
C GLU A 45 -8.68 -20.40 -23.87
N GLU A 46 -9.68 -20.23 -23.01
CA GLU A 46 -11.07 -19.95 -23.40
C GLU A 46 -11.34 -18.49 -23.73
N ASN A 47 -10.88 -17.53 -22.90
CA ASN A 47 -11.23 -16.11 -23.00
C ASN A 47 -10.06 -15.23 -23.46
N GLY A 48 -8.89 -15.83 -23.67
CA GLY A 48 -7.66 -15.14 -24.06
C GLY A 48 -6.86 -14.56 -22.88
N PRO A 49 -5.67 -14.01 -23.16
CA PRO A 49 -4.76 -13.47 -22.14
C PRO A 49 -5.31 -12.23 -21.42
N GLY A 50 -6.31 -11.54 -22.00
CA GLY A 50 -6.99 -10.40 -21.40
C GLY A 50 -7.63 -10.71 -20.03
N THR A 51 -7.94 -11.99 -19.78
CA THR A 51 -8.47 -12.49 -18.50
C THR A 51 -7.57 -12.15 -17.31
N LEU A 52 -6.26 -12.00 -17.53
CA LEU A 52 -5.29 -11.67 -16.48
C LEU A 52 -5.41 -10.21 -15.99
N TRP A 53 -6.04 -9.34 -16.77
CA TRP A 53 -6.32 -7.94 -16.45
C TRP A 53 -7.77 -7.71 -16.00
N GLU A 54 -8.55 -8.76 -15.78
CA GLU A 54 -9.88 -8.63 -15.21
C GLU A 54 -9.82 -7.98 -13.82
N GLY A 55 -10.57 -6.90 -13.64
CA GLY A 55 -10.51 -6.09 -12.43
C GLY A 55 -9.40 -5.03 -12.42
N SER A 56 -8.71 -4.80 -13.54
CA SER A 56 -7.66 -3.78 -13.66
C SER A 56 -8.13 -2.38 -13.34
N LEU A 57 -9.27 -1.98 -13.88
CA LEU A 57 -9.90 -0.70 -13.59
C LEU A 57 -10.20 -0.54 -12.09
N ALA A 58 -10.71 -1.59 -11.44
CA ALA A 58 -11.01 -1.58 -10.01
C ALA A 58 -9.73 -1.51 -9.16
N ALA A 59 -8.65 -2.19 -9.58
CA ALA A 59 -7.35 -2.12 -8.92
C ALA A 59 -6.70 -0.74 -9.09
N ALA A 60 -6.82 -0.13 -10.28
CA ALA A 60 -6.37 1.23 -10.55
C ALA A 60 -7.15 2.24 -9.71
N ALA A 61 -8.48 2.16 -9.67
CA ALA A 61 -9.34 3.01 -8.85
C ALA A 61 -9.04 2.87 -7.35
N THR A 62 -8.84 1.64 -6.86
CA THR A 62 -8.45 1.39 -5.45
C THR A 62 -7.08 1.99 -5.14
N SER A 63 -6.13 1.86 -6.07
CA SER A 63 -4.79 2.43 -5.92
C SER A 63 -4.84 3.95 -5.88
N PHE A 64 -5.63 4.56 -6.76
CA PHE A 64 -5.85 6.00 -6.77
C PHE A 64 -6.53 6.48 -5.48
N ALA A 65 -7.59 5.79 -5.03
CA ALA A 65 -8.33 6.13 -3.81
C ALA A 65 -7.50 5.99 -2.53
N GLY A 66 -6.43 5.18 -2.53
CA GLY A 66 -5.46 5.14 -1.44
C GLY A 66 -4.35 6.19 -1.60
N SER A 67 -3.72 6.26 -2.77
CA SER A 67 -2.57 7.15 -2.99
C SER A 67 -2.93 8.63 -2.97
N TYR A 68 -4.09 9.01 -3.50
CA TYR A 68 -4.46 10.43 -3.58
C TYR A 68 -4.63 11.09 -2.20
N PRO A 69 -5.43 10.54 -1.26
CA PRO A 69 -5.52 11.09 0.09
C PRO A 69 -4.19 11.11 0.84
N TRP A 70 -3.32 10.13 0.59
CA TRP A 70 -1.97 10.09 1.17
C TRP A 70 -1.14 11.30 0.72
N TRP A 71 -1.01 11.51 -0.59
CA TRP A 71 -0.21 12.61 -1.15
C TRP A 71 -0.79 13.98 -0.78
N LEU A 72 -2.12 14.11 -0.78
CA LEU A 72 -2.79 15.34 -0.36
C LEU A 72 -2.46 15.66 1.10
N THR A 73 -2.62 14.70 2.00
CA THR A 73 -2.37 14.88 3.44
C THR A 73 -0.90 15.17 3.72
N TYR A 74 0.00 14.41 3.07
CA TYR A 74 1.43 14.59 3.22
C TYR A 74 1.86 16.01 2.83
N HIS A 75 1.45 16.48 1.65
CA HIS A 75 1.82 17.82 1.18
C HIS A 75 1.15 18.94 1.97
N PHE A 76 -0.10 18.74 2.41
CA PHE A 76 -0.78 19.71 3.26
C PHE A 76 -0.04 19.91 4.58
N LEU A 77 0.27 18.81 5.28
CA LEU A 77 0.98 18.85 6.57
C LEU A 77 2.43 19.32 6.41
N ASP A 78 3.11 18.94 5.33
CA ASP A 78 4.46 19.41 5.04
C ASP A 78 4.50 20.92 4.74
N SER A 79 3.44 21.48 4.15
CA SER A 79 3.34 22.93 3.92
C SER A 79 2.90 23.71 5.18
N ALA A 80 2.10 23.08 6.04
CA ALA A 80 1.57 23.71 7.26
C ALA A 80 2.58 23.71 8.42
N LEU A 81 3.46 22.71 8.50
CA LEU A 81 4.46 22.60 9.56
C LEU A 81 5.77 23.29 9.16
N PRO A 82 6.41 24.06 10.07
CA PRO A 82 7.64 24.77 9.76
C PRO A 82 8.73 23.81 9.28
N ALA A 83 9.40 24.18 8.19
CA ALA A 83 10.54 23.45 7.70
C ALA A 83 11.70 23.60 8.70
N LEU A 84 12.25 22.48 9.13
CA LEU A 84 13.41 22.44 10.02
C LEU A 84 14.63 22.12 9.17
N ASP A 85 15.66 22.95 9.27
CA ASP A 85 16.94 22.68 8.61
C ASP A 85 17.67 21.56 9.36
N PRO A 86 17.90 20.38 8.73
CA PRO A 86 18.64 19.29 9.37
C PRO A 86 20.10 19.62 9.67
N ALA A 87 20.65 20.68 9.07
CA ALA A 87 22.02 21.16 9.27
C ALA A 87 22.15 22.11 10.48
N ALA A 88 21.03 22.57 11.07
CA ALA A 88 21.06 23.32 12.32
C ALA A 88 21.34 22.40 13.51
N ASP A 89 22.26 22.81 14.38
CA ASP A 89 22.70 22.04 15.55
C ASP A 89 21.51 21.57 16.40
N GLY A 90 21.42 20.26 16.64
CA GLY A 90 20.37 19.62 17.45
C GLY A 90 19.01 19.41 16.76
N ALA A 91 18.77 19.95 15.56
CA ALA A 91 17.47 19.89 14.89
C ALA A 91 17.21 18.59 14.10
N ARG A 92 18.24 17.74 13.89
CA ARG A 92 18.14 16.52 13.08
C ARG A 92 17.12 15.50 13.62
N LEU A 93 17.04 15.33 14.94
CA LEU A 93 16.03 14.44 15.53
C LEU A 93 14.62 15.01 15.31
N LEU A 94 14.47 16.33 15.48
CA LEU A 94 13.20 17.01 15.33
C LEU A 94 12.71 17.00 13.87
N SER A 95 13.60 17.14 12.89
CA SER A 95 13.25 17.00 11.46
C SER A 95 12.80 15.59 11.11
N LEU A 96 13.43 14.56 11.70
CA LEU A 96 13.02 13.17 11.52
C LEU A 96 11.67 12.87 12.17
N VAL A 97 11.43 13.36 13.39
CA VAL A 97 10.15 13.23 14.09
C VAL A 97 9.05 13.91 13.27
N ARG A 98 9.28 15.12 12.76
CA ARG A 98 8.34 15.83 11.88
C ARG A 98 7.96 14.98 10.66
N LEU A 99 8.95 14.47 9.92
CA LEU A 99 8.70 13.65 8.73
C LEU A 99 7.94 12.35 9.07
N ALA A 100 8.28 11.71 10.18
CA ALA A 100 7.60 10.50 10.66
C ALA A 100 6.14 10.79 11.03
N SER A 101 5.87 11.88 11.75
CA SER A 101 4.51 12.30 12.11
C SER A 101 3.67 12.63 10.88
N ILE A 102 4.22 13.39 9.92
CA ILE A 102 3.54 13.71 8.66
C ILE A 102 3.21 12.41 7.89
N GLY A 103 4.19 11.52 7.75
CA GLY A 103 4.03 10.24 7.07
C GLY A 103 2.96 9.36 7.74
N PHE A 104 2.96 9.29 9.07
CA PHE A 104 1.97 8.53 9.83
C PHE A 104 0.56 9.10 9.66
N CYS A 105 0.38 10.41 9.76
CA CYS A 105 -0.91 11.06 9.52
C CYS A 105 -1.41 10.82 8.09
N ALA A 106 -0.52 10.89 7.09
CA ALA A 106 -0.87 10.60 5.70
C ALA A 106 -1.31 9.14 5.51
N VAL A 107 -0.63 8.18 6.15
CA VAL A 107 -1.05 6.76 6.16
C VAL A 107 -2.41 6.61 6.84
N ALA A 108 -2.62 7.24 7.99
CA ALA A 108 -3.87 7.13 8.73
C ALA A 108 -5.09 7.64 7.93
N VAL A 109 -4.94 8.80 7.28
CA VAL A 109 -6.00 9.35 6.42
C VAL A 109 -6.24 8.46 5.20
N SER A 110 -5.18 8.04 4.51
CA SER A 110 -5.28 7.12 3.36
C SER A 110 -5.95 5.81 3.73
N ASP A 111 -5.55 5.18 4.83
CA ASP A 111 -6.12 3.92 5.28
C ASP A 111 -7.58 4.09 5.67
N THR A 112 -7.96 5.20 6.29
CA THR A 112 -9.36 5.48 6.64
C THR A 112 -10.23 5.62 5.38
N VAL A 113 -9.79 6.41 4.40
CA VAL A 113 -10.53 6.64 3.15
C VAL A 113 -10.61 5.37 2.30
N SER A 114 -9.54 4.59 2.22
CA SER A 114 -9.48 3.38 1.40
C SER A 114 -9.97 2.11 2.11
N ASN A 115 -10.29 2.17 3.41
CA ASN A 115 -10.62 0.97 4.19
C ASN A 115 -11.86 0.27 3.63
N SER A 116 -12.90 1.02 3.28
CA SER A 116 -14.16 0.46 2.80
C SER A 116 -14.01 -0.31 1.50
N LEU A 117 -13.28 0.25 0.53
CA LEU A 117 -12.95 -0.43 -0.72
C LEU A 117 -12.15 -1.71 -0.45
N ARG A 118 -11.24 -1.66 0.52
CA ARG A 118 -10.44 -2.82 0.88
C ARG A 118 -11.27 -3.91 1.55
N VAL A 119 -12.13 -3.57 2.50
CA VAL A 119 -13.03 -4.52 3.18
C VAL A 119 -13.90 -5.22 2.14
N ILE A 120 -14.56 -4.45 1.27
CA ILE A 120 -15.41 -4.99 0.20
C ILE A 120 -14.60 -5.89 -0.74
N LYS A 121 -13.41 -5.45 -1.17
CA LYS A 121 -12.52 -6.24 -2.01
C LYS A 121 -12.13 -7.55 -1.34
N THR A 122 -11.70 -7.53 -0.08
CA THR A 122 -11.29 -8.73 0.66
C THR A 122 -12.47 -9.66 0.87
N THR A 123 -13.65 -9.17 1.24
CA THR A 123 -14.86 -9.99 1.41
C THR A 123 -15.25 -10.70 0.12
N LYS A 124 -15.17 -10.00 -1.03
CA LYS A 124 -15.40 -10.62 -2.33
C LYS A 124 -14.32 -11.65 -2.67
N GLN A 125 -13.04 -11.35 -2.41
CA GLN A 125 -11.91 -12.23 -2.74
C GLN A 125 -11.81 -13.48 -1.86
N THR A 126 -12.28 -13.42 -0.61
CA THR A 126 -12.26 -14.56 0.33
C THR A 126 -13.58 -15.31 0.39
N SER A 127 -14.59 -14.92 -0.38
CA SER A 127 -15.87 -15.64 -0.45
C SER A 127 -15.67 -16.95 -1.21
N ALA A 128 -16.15 -18.06 -0.63
CA ALA A 128 -16.13 -19.37 -1.28
C ALA A 128 -16.99 -19.41 -2.55
N GLU A 129 -18.04 -18.60 -2.59
CA GLU A 129 -18.93 -18.46 -3.75
C GLU A 129 -18.67 -17.15 -4.49
N PRO A 130 -18.83 -17.11 -5.82
CA PRO A 130 -18.74 -15.88 -6.60
C PRO A 130 -19.82 -14.90 -6.16
N ILE A 131 -19.43 -13.80 -5.51
CA ILE A 131 -20.35 -12.75 -5.07
C ILE A 131 -20.13 -11.42 -5.80
N SER A 132 -21.22 -10.68 -5.99
CA SER A 132 -21.16 -9.31 -6.50
C SER A 132 -20.64 -8.34 -5.42
N TYR A 133 -20.25 -7.13 -5.83
CA TYR A 133 -19.83 -6.09 -4.86
C TYR A 133 -20.96 -5.68 -3.92
N VAL A 134 -22.20 -5.62 -4.42
CA VAL A 134 -23.38 -5.31 -3.61
C VAL A 134 -23.60 -6.40 -2.57
N GLU A 135 -23.44 -7.66 -2.96
CA GLU A 135 -23.59 -8.79 -2.06
C GLU A 135 -22.48 -8.84 -1.01
N ALA A 136 -21.24 -8.49 -1.38
CA ALA A 136 -20.15 -8.32 -0.42
C ALA A 136 -20.48 -7.25 0.62
N VAL A 137 -21.01 -6.08 0.21
CA VAL A 137 -21.45 -5.03 1.14
C VAL A 137 -22.56 -5.54 2.04
N ARG A 138 -23.59 -6.21 1.49
CA ARG A 138 -24.71 -6.76 2.28
C ARG A 138 -24.23 -7.76 3.33
N ARG A 139 -23.32 -8.67 2.95
CA ARG A 139 -22.72 -9.64 3.89
C ARG A 139 -21.97 -8.95 5.01
N VAL A 140 -21.13 -7.95 4.70
CA VAL A 140 -20.42 -7.18 5.74
C VAL A 140 -21.40 -6.45 6.67
N VAL A 141 -22.44 -5.80 6.11
CA VAL A 141 -23.45 -5.09 6.91
C VAL A 141 -24.26 -6.06 7.77
N ALA A 142 -24.57 -7.25 7.27
CA ALA A 142 -25.30 -8.26 8.03
C ALA A 142 -24.47 -8.82 9.21
N THR A 143 -23.16 -8.95 9.06
CA THR A 143 -22.28 -9.49 10.12
C THR A 143 -21.82 -8.42 11.12
N ASP A 144 -21.36 -7.27 10.62
CA ASP A 144 -20.64 -6.26 11.41
C ASP A 144 -21.31 -4.87 11.37
N GLY A 145 -22.49 -4.77 10.75
CA GLY A 145 -23.19 -3.49 10.54
C GLY A 145 -22.49 -2.55 9.57
N LEU A 146 -23.00 -1.31 9.49
CA LEU A 146 -22.38 -0.26 8.66
C LEU A 146 -20.96 0.10 9.14
N GLN A 147 -20.68 -0.02 10.44
CA GLN A 147 -19.34 0.19 10.98
C GLN A 147 -18.33 -0.85 10.44
N GLY A 148 -18.76 -2.09 10.20
CA GLY A 148 -17.92 -3.11 9.57
C GLY A 148 -17.41 -2.71 8.18
N VAL A 149 -18.22 -1.98 7.41
CA VAL A 149 -17.80 -1.51 6.09
C VAL A 149 -16.65 -0.52 6.19
N PHE A 150 -16.66 0.38 7.18
CA PHE A 150 -15.67 1.47 7.26
C PHE A 150 -14.52 1.22 8.22
N LEU A 151 -14.73 0.47 9.30
CA LEU A 151 -13.79 0.38 10.42
C LEU A 151 -13.17 -1.00 10.61
N ARG A 152 -13.72 -2.05 9.97
CA ARG A 152 -13.22 -3.43 10.13
C ARG A 152 -11.75 -3.51 9.79
N GLY A 153 -10.96 -4.00 10.76
CA GLY A 153 -9.52 -4.19 10.63
C GLY A 153 -8.69 -2.90 10.53
N LEU A 154 -9.28 -1.70 10.64
CA LEU A 154 -8.56 -0.44 10.49
C LEU A 154 -7.52 -0.24 11.60
N GLY A 155 -7.90 -0.47 12.87
CA GLY A 155 -6.98 -0.31 14.01
C GLY A 155 -5.76 -1.22 13.91
N SER A 156 -5.96 -2.51 13.64
CA SER A 156 -4.88 -3.47 13.44
C SER A 156 -3.96 -3.07 12.29
N LYS A 157 -4.52 -2.53 11.20
CA LYS A 157 -3.75 -2.06 10.05
C LYS A 157 -2.89 -0.85 10.39
N LEU A 158 -3.43 0.14 11.10
CA LEU A 158 -2.67 1.34 11.51
C LEU A 158 -1.48 0.95 12.40
N ILE A 159 -1.69 0.03 13.35
CA ILE A 159 -0.64 -0.49 14.21
C ILE A 159 0.41 -1.24 13.37
N ALA A 160 -0.03 -2.15 12.50
CA ALA A 160 0.86 -2.93 11.65
C ALA A 160 1.71 -2.04 10.72
N ASN A 161 1.10 -1.03 10.09
CA ASN A 161 1.79 -0.08 9.23
C ASN A 161 2.80 0.77 10.03
N GLY A 162 2.44 1.21 11.23
CA GLY A 162 3.36 1.92 12.12
C GLY A 162 4.57 1.08 12.52
N LEU A 163 4.35 -0.18 12.93
CA LEU A 163 5.40 -1.12 13.27
C LEU A 163 6.28 -1.47 12.05
N GLN A 164 5.65 -1.70 10.88
CA GLN A 164 6.34 -2.00 9.63
C GLN A 164 7.24 -0.83 9.21
N GLY A 165 6.77 0.41 9.34
CA GLY A 165 7.58 1.61 9.08
C GLY A 165 8.77 1.75 10.03
N ALA A 166 8.57 1.50 11.33
CA ALA A 166 9.64 1.54 12.32
C ALA A 166 10.71 0.47 12.06
N MET A 167 10.28 -0.78 11.85
CA MET A 167 11.16 -1.90 11.53
C MET A 167 11.95 -1.67 10.25
N PHE A 168 11.29 -1.21 9.19
CA PHE A 168 11.96 -0.88 7.93
C PHE A 168 13.03 0.19 8.14
N SER A 169 12.72 1.24 8.91
CA SER A 169 13.68 2.33 9.16
C SER A 169 14.92 1.86 9.93
N ILE A 170 14.74 0.97 10.91
CA ILE A 170 15.85 0.36 11.68
C ILE A 170 16.68 -0.53 10.77
N ALA A 171 16.04 -1.44 10.03
CA ALA A 171 16.71 -2.37 9.13
C ALA A 171 17.48 -1.62 8.04
N TRP A 172 16.86 -0.59 7.44
CA TRP A 172 17.51 0.24 6.43
C TRP A 172 18.76 0.92 6.95
N LYS A 173 18.69 1.59 8.12
CA LYS A 173 19.85 2.23 8.74
C LYS A 173 20.97 1.24 9.06
N TYR A 174 20.62 0.03 9.51
CA TYR A 174 21.59 -1.03 9.75
C TYR A 174 22.30 -1.43 8.46
N PHE A 175 21.54 -1.76 7.40
CA PHE A 175 22.12 -2.16 6.13
C PHE A 175 22.89 -1.03 5.44
N GLU A 176 22.41 0.21 5.52
CA GLU A 176 23.13 1.39 5.06
C GLU A 176 24.47 1.53 5.78
N GLY A 177 24.50 1.35 7.10
CA GLY A 177 25.74 1.34 7.89
C GLY A 177 26.70 0.21 7.48
N VAL A 178 26.21 -0.99 7.19
CA VAL A 178 27.06 -2.11 6.73
C VAL A 178 27.59 -1.87 5.32
N LEU A 179 26.73 -1.47 4.39
CA LEU A 179 27.07 -1.31 2.96
C LEU A 179 27.96 -0.09 2.72
N VAL A 180 27.70 1.02 3.42
CA VAL A 180 28.47 2.27 3.27
C VAL A 180 29.67 2.29 4.23
N GLY A 181 29.51 1.78 5.46
CA GLY A 181 30.60 1.67 6.43
C GLY A 181 31.65 0.64 6.05
N GLY A 182 31.29 -0.45 5.35
CA GLY A 182 32.24 -1.41 4.80
C GLY A 182 33.14 -0.85 3.68
N ALA A 183 32.76 0.27 3.05
CA ALA A 183 33.59 0.94 2.04
C ALA A 183 34.67 1.87 2.65
N GLY A 184 34.66 2.09 3.98
CA GLY A 184 35.57 3.00 4.68
C GLY A 184 36.73 2.31 5.41
N THR A 185 36.59 1.04 5.79
CA THR A 185 37.59 0.32 6.60
C THR A 185 38.74 -0.27 5.80
N ASP A 186 38.58 -0.51 4.49
CA ASP A 186 39.66 -1.06 3.63
C ASP A 186 40.73 -0.04 3.22
N ARG A 187 40.53 1.26 3.48
CA ARG A 187 41.53 2.31 3.20
C ARG A 187 42.40 2.68 4.40
N ALA A 188 42.07 2.21 5.60
CA ALA A 188 42.81 2.53 6.82
C ALA A 188 43.92 1.51 7.15
N GLU A 189 43.91 0.31 6.58
CA GLU A 189 44.94 -0.73 6.82
C GLU A 189 46.12 -0.71 5.82
N LYS A 190 46.17 0.28 4.91
CA LYS A 190 47.34 0.51 4.05
C LYS A 190 47.90 1.92 4.24
N LYS A 191 48.44 2.21 5.41
CA LYS A 191 49.47 3.25 5.61
C LYS A 191 50.41 2.84 6.73
#